data_AF-A0AAX3QAR7-F1
#
_entry.id   AF-A0AAX3QAR7-F1
#
_cell.length_a   1.000
_cell.length_b   1.000
_cell.length_c   1.000
_cell.angle_alpha   90.00
_cell.angle_beta   90.00
_cell.angle_gamma   90.00
#
_symmetry.space_group_name_H-M   'P 1'
#
loop_
_entity.id
_entity.type
_entity.pdbx_description
1 polymer ?
#
loop_
_entity_poly.entity_id
_entity_poly.type
_entity_poly.pdbx_seq_one_letter_code
_entity_poly.pdbx_strand_id
1 'polypeptide(L)'
;MLTLEEYIAQRKREDQINEFNKDVRMENLHTCVSYVFEYFNNYLDITKMEERTSLNNKRLEKYRKQLGQYEPEIQEWLVNLYEEYDKQINRSIKRFLEKEELFLLCSTDSEFRSISYECYAHLKKKYPFLRDQTEMLFLFIKNHHQIQGRIAMEHNKIFITADINEWVEMTWTRYQVNLVAFAFDWVYRFHDNPDRWHVKHKRKSQSDFRKYEYDVKQNNNLFNINNLYKRMPKKIFIKGRKQEFEILMMYFWLHEMEGDEESYWQEYLNQTLI
;
A
#
# COMPACT_ATOMS: atom_id res chain seq x y z
N MET A 1 -8.24 -23.78 29.02
CA MET A 1 -7.98 -23.40 30.43
C MET A 1 -8.79 -24.35 31.27
N LEU A 2 -8.17 -24.97 32.27
CA LEU A 2 -8.90 -25.77 33.25
C LEU A 2 -9.83 -24.85 34.04
N THR A 3 -10.98 -25.35 34.50
CA THR A 3 -11.78 -24.63 35.49
C THR A 3 -11.06 -24.66 36.85
N LEU A 4 -11.51 -23.81 37.79
CA LEU A 4 -10.98 -23.82 39.15
C LEU A 4 -11.12 -25.21 39.79
N GLU A 5 -12.26 -25.89 39.59
CA GLU A 5 -12.46 -27.23 40.13
C GLU A 5 -11.51 -28.26 39.52
N GLU A 6 -11.30 -28.21 38.20
CA GLU A 6 -10.40 -29.11 37.49
C GLU A 6 -8.93 -28.90 37.92
N TYR A 7 -8.52 -27.64 38.09
CA TYR A 7 -7.18 -27.28 38.56
C TYR A 7 -6.92 -27.78 39.99
N ILE A 8 -7.86 -27.55 40.91
CA ILE A 8 -7.74 -28.03 42.29
C ILE A 8 -7.72 -29.57 42.33
N ALA A 9 -8.56 -30.23 41.52
CA ALA A 9 -8.61 -31.69 41.45
C ALA A 9 -7.32 -32.30 40.86
N GLN A 10 -6.61 -31.57 40.00
CA GLN A 10 -5.30 -31.95 39.50
C GLN A 10 -4.23 -31.79 40.59
N ARG A 11 -4.11 -30.61 41.21
CA ARG A 11 -3.10 -30.34 42.26
C ARG A 11 -3.25 -31.25 43.48
N LYS A 12 -4.50 -31.55 43.90
CA LYS A 12 -4.77 -32.53 44.98
C LYS A 12 -4.23 -33.94 44.68
N ARG A 13 -4.31 -34.36 43.41
CA ARG A 13 -3.79 -35.67 42.97
C ARG A 13 -2.27 -35.69 42.93
N GLU A 14 -1.65 -34.61 42.44
CA GLU A 14 -0.20 -34.45 42.38
C GLU A 14 0.42 -34.42 43.78
N ASP A 15 -0.18 -33.67 44.71
CA ASP A 15 0.32 -33.48 46.07
C ASP A 15 -0.21 -34.55 47.05
N GLN A 16 -0.97 -35.53 46.56
CA GLN A 16 -1.51 -36.68 47.30
C GLN A 16 -2.25 -36.30 48.60
N ILE A 17 -3.04 -35.23 48.56
CA ILE A 17 -3.74 -34.72 49.75
C ILE A 17 -4.92 -35.61 50.13
N ASN A 18 -4.93 -36.06 51.38
CA ASN A 18 -6.09 -36.71 51.99
C ASN A 18 -6.86 -35.71 52.85
N GLU A 19 -7.88 -35.08 52.26
CA GLU A 19 -8.73 -34.07 52.89
C GLU A 19 -9.61 -34.57 54.04
N PHE A 20 -9.70 -35.90 54.23
CA PHE A 20 -10.45 -36.52 55.33
C PHE A 20 -9.59 -36.84 56.56
N ASN A 21 -8.28 -36.58 56.51
CA ASN A 21 -7.41 -36.76 57.66
C ASN A 21 -7.64 -35.62 58.69
N LYS A 22 -8.13 -35.98 59.87
CA LYS A 22 -8.49 -35.04 60.94
C LYS A 22 -7.28 -34.41 61.64
N ASP A 23 -6.14 -35.11 61.65
CA ASP A 23 -4.95 -34.67 62.39
C ASP A 23 -4.20 -33.54 61.66
N VAL A 24 -4.36 -33.45 60.33
CA VAL A 24 -3.74 -32.42 59.47
C VAL A 24 -4.77 -31.47 58.84
N ARG A 25 -5.97 -31.38 59.42
CA ARG A 25 -7.11 -30.61 58.87
C ARG A 25 -6.77 -29.14 58.59
N MET A 26 -6.03 -28.49 59.50
CA MET A 26 -5.64 -27.08 59.34
C MET A 26 -4.64 -26.89 58.20
N GLU A 27 -3.75 -27.84 58.01
CA GLU A 27 -2.74 -27.84 56.95
C GLU A 27 -3.41 -28.06 55.58
N ASN A 28 -4.30 -29.04 55.49
CA ASN A 28 -5.10 -29.28 54.29
C ASN A 28 -5.95 -28.07 53.88
N LEU A 29 -6.56 -27.37 54.85
CA LEU A 29 -7.32 -26.15 54.60
C LEU A 29 -6.42 -25.06 54.01
N HIS A 30 -5.26 -24.82 54.61
CA HIS A 30 -4.31 -23.83 54.12
C HIS A 30 -3.86 -24.15 52.69
N THR A 31 -3.53 -25.42 52.42
CA THR A 31 -3.07 -25.86 51.09
C THR A 31 -4.14 -25.72 50.03
N CYS A 32 -5.41 -26.06 50.33
CA CYS A 32 -6.52 -25.83 49.40
C CYS A 32 -6.73 -24.35 49.10
N VAL A 33 -6.62 -23.48 50.12
CA VAL A 33 -6.69 -22.03 49.93
C VAL A 33 -5.52 -21.54 49.07
N SER A 34 -4.31 -22.06 49.28
CA SER A 34 -3.14 -21.75 48.45
C SER A 34 -3.35 -22.11 46.97
N TYR A 35 -4.00 -23.23 46.65
CA TYR A 35 -4.32 -23.58 45.26
C TYR A 35 -5.32 -22.61 44.62
N VAL A 36 -6.30 -22.10 45.38
CA VAL A 36 -7.22 -21.07 44.88
C VAL A 36 -6.45 -19.79 44.56
N PHE A 37 -5.58 -19.35 45.47
CA PHE A 37 -4.72 -18.18 45.23
C PHE A 37 -3.79 -18.38 44.03
N GLU A 38 -3.15 -19.54 43.92
CA GLU A 38 -2.29 -19.89 42.79
C GLU A 38 -3.07 -19.90 41.47
N TYR A 39 -4.29 -20.43 41.47
CA TYR A 39 -5.15 -20.45 40.30
C TYR A 39 -5.49 -19.03 39.81
N PHE A 40 -5.89 -18.13 40.69
CA PHE A 40 -6.27 -16.77 40.29
C PHE A 40 -5.08 -15.85 40.01
N ASN A 41 -3.98 -15.99 40.75
CA ASN A 41 -2.84 -15.09 40.64
C ASN A 41 -1.79 -15.57 39.63
N ASN A 42 -1.58 -16.89 39.50
CA ASN A 42 -0.50 -17.45 38.68
C ASN A 42 -1.02 -18.18 37.43
N TYR A 43 -2.12 -18.93 37.54
CA TYR A 43 -2.69 -19.69 36.42
C TYR A 43 -3.58 -18.82 35.51
N LEU A 44 -4.41 -17.96 36.11
CA LEU A 44 -5.23 -16.95 35.44
C LEU A 44 -4.55 -15.59 35.30
N ASP A 45 -3.27 -15.48 35.69
CA ASP A 45 -2.43 -14.26 35.71
C ASP A 45 -3.05 -13.07 34.96
N ILE A 46 -3.85 -12.31 35.70
CA ILE A 46 -4.65 -11.19 35.17
C ILE A 46 -3.71 -10.16 34.53
N THR A 47 -2.51 -9.99 35.10
CA THR A 47 -1.43 -9.17 34.55
C THR A 47 -1.05 -9.58 33.13
N LYS A 48 -0.90 -10.88 32.86
CA LYS A 48 -0.59 -11.36 31.49
C LYS A 48 -1.76 -11.19 30.53
N MET A 49 -3.02 -11.30 31.00
CA MET A 49 -4.19 -11.01 30.18
C MET A 49 -4.35 -9.50 29.88
N GLU A 50 -4.14 -8.65 30.88
CA GLU A 50 -4.13 -7.19 30.75
C GLU A 50 -2.97 -6.71 29.87
N GLU A 51 -1.77 -7.29 30.02
CA GLU A 51 -0.61 -7.03 29.17
C GLU A 51 -0.88 -7.46 27.72
N ARG A 52 -1.48 -8.64 27.49
CA ARG A 52 -1.89 -9.07 26.14
C ARG A 52 -2.90 -8.12 25.52
N THR A 53 -3.87 -7.66 26.30
CA THR A 53 -4.88 -6.68 25.87
C THR A 53 -4.24 -5.33 25.56
N SER A 54 -3.32 -4.86 26.41
CA SER A 54 -2.56 -3.62 26.22
C SER A 54 -1.63 -3.69 25.01
N LEU A 55 -0.92 -4.80 24.81
CA LEU A 55 -0.08 -5.07 23.64
C LEU A 55 -0.92 -5.12 22.36
N ASN A 56 -2.08 -5.76 22.39
CA ASN A 56 -2.99 -5.79 21.24
C ASN A 56 -3.51 -4.38 20.91
N ASN A 57 -3.91 -3.60 21.92
CA ASN A 57 -4.35 -2.21 21.75
C ASN A 57 -3.24 -1.33 21.16
N LYS A 58 -2.01 -1.42 21.69
CA LYS A 58 -0.84 -0.71 21.15
C LYS A 58 -0.56 -1.09 19.69
N ARG A 59 -0.69 -2.38 19.36
CA ARG A 59 -0.51 -2.90 18.00
C ARG A 59 -1.55 -2.33 17.03
N LEU A 60 -2.82 -2.32 17.41
CA LEU A 60 -3.90 -1.74 16.60
C LEU A 60 -3.76 -0.23 16.44
N GLU A 61 -3.40 0.49 17.51
CA GLU A 61 -3.17 1.94 17.44
C GLU A 61 -1.99 2.29 16.53
N LYS A 62 -0.89 1.52 16.59
CA LYS A 62 0.24 1.67 15.67
C LYS A 62 -0.19 1.48 14.22
N TYR A 63 -1.02 0.48 13.94
CA TYR A 63 -1.53 0.25 12.60
C TYR A 63 -2.47 1.37 12.15
N ARG A 64 -3.38 1.84 13.00
CA ARG A 64 -4.26 2.99 12.73
C ARG A 64 -3.46 4.25 12.38
N LYS A 65 -2.38 4.54 13.10
CA LYS A 65 -1.46 5.66 12.77
C LYS A 65 -0.86 5.54 11.38
N GLN A 66 -0.54 4.33 10.90
CA GLN A 66 -0.05 4.11 9.53
C GLN A 66 -1.11 4.37 8.46
N LEU A 67 -2.39 4.36 8.83
CA LEU A 67 -3.52 4.58 7.93
C LEU A 67 -4.05 6.01 7.98
N GLY A 68 -3.38 6.94 8.69
CA GLY A 68 -3.90 8.28 8.95
C GLY A 68 -4.23 9.15 7.73
N GLN A 69 -3.75 8.78 6.54
CA GLN A 69 -4.08 9.47 5.28
C GLN A 69 -5.40 9.01 4.64
N TYR A 70 -5.93 7.84 5.04
CA TYR A 70 -7.16 7.28 4.50
C TYR A 70 -8.39 7.86 5.20
N GLU A 71 -9.56 7.72 4.58
CA GLU A 71 -10.82 8.12 5.22
C GLU A 71 -11.13 7.27 6.47
N PRO A 72 -11.79 7.83 7.50
CA PRO A 72 -12.04 7.15 8.77
C PRO A 72 -12.71 5.78 8.63
N GLU A 73 -13.70 5.65 7.75
CA GLU A 73 -14.42 4.39 7.48
C GLU A 73 -13.47 3.31 6.93
N ILE A 74 -12.57 3.69 6.02
CA ILE A 74 -11.56 2.79 5.45
C ILE A 74 -10.53 2.40 6.53
N GLN A 75 -10.13 3.33 7.39
CA GLN A 75 -9.22 3.04 8.50
C GLN A 75 -9.84 2.02 9.45
N GLU A 76 -11.10 2.24 9.86
CA GLU A 76 -11.83 1.34 10.75
C GLU A 76 -11.98 -0.05 10.15
N TRP A 77 -12.41 -0.14 8.89
CA TRP A 77 -12.49 -1.40 8.17
C TRP A 77 -11.17 -2.17 8.15
N LEU A 78 -10.07 -1.51 7.80
CA LEU A 78 -8.75 -2.13 7.77
C LEU A 78 -8.28 -2.57 9.15
N VAL A 79 -8.55 -1.78 10.18
CA VAL A 79 -8.18 -2.10 11.58
C VAL A 79 -8.97 -3.31 12.06
N ASN A 80 -10.28 -3.37 11.79
CA ASN A 80 -11.13 -4.49 12.17
C ASN A 80 -10.68 -5.79 11.49
N LEU A 81 -10.36 -5.74 10.19
CA LEU A 81 -9.79 -6.89 9.48
C LEU A 81 -8.44 -7.33 10.07
N TYR A 82 -7.62 -6.37 10.52
CA TYR A 82 -6.34 -6.68 11.14
C TYR A 82 -6.50 -7.27 12.54
N GLU A 83 -7.47 -6.78 13.32
CA GLU A 83 -7.80 -7.32 14.63
C GLU A 83 -8.31 -8.76 14.55
N GLU A 84 -9.24 -9.04 13.63
CA GLU A 84 -9.90 -10.34 13.50
C GLU A 84 -9.00 -11.40 12.83
N TYR A 85 -8.27 -11.03 11.78
CA TYR A 85 -7.53 -11.99 10.95
C TYR A 85 -6.00 -11.88 11.06
N ASP A 86 -5.47 -10.90 11.79
CA ASP A 86 -4.04 -10.57 11.85
C ASP A 86 -3.40 -10.37 10.46
N LYS A 87 -4.19 -9.81 9.52
CA LYS A 87 -3.74 -9.50 8.15
C LYS A 87 -3.89 -8.02 7.83
N GLN A 88 -2.77 -7.39 7.46
CA GLN A 88 -2.75 -6.03 6.92
C GLN A 88 -3.09 -6.05 5.44
N ILE A 89 -4.39 -6.13 5.13
CA ILE A 89 -4.87 -6.36 3.77
C ILE A 89 -4.53 -5.20 2.83
N ASN A 90 -4.44 -3.97 3.35
CA ASN A 90 -4.01 -2.79 2.63
C ASN A 90 -2.69 -3.00 1.87
N ARG A 91 -1.72 -3.71 2.47
CA ARG A 91 -0.43 -4.02 1.83
C ARG A 91 -0.59 -4.95 0.64
N SER A 92 -1.50 -5.92 0.73
CA SER A 92 -1.76 -6.86 -0.36
C SER A 92 -2.49 -6.18 -1.51
N ILE A 93 -3.44 -5.28 -1.20
CA ILE A 93 -4.15 -4.49 -2.20
C ILE A 93 -3.18 -3.53 -2.89
N LYS A 94 -2.33 -2.81 -2.15
CA LYS A 94 -1.31 -1.91 -2.74
C LYS A 94 -0.39 -2.64 -3.71
N ARG A 95 0.14 -3.80 -3.33
CA ARG A 95 0.98 -4.64 -4.21
C ARG A 95 0.27 -5.11 -5.47
N PHE A 96 -1.05 -5.26 -5.42
CA PHE A 96 -1.85 -5.54 -6.60
C PHE A 96 -1.91 -4.28 -7.49
N LEU A 97 -2.27 -3.14 -6.93
CA LEU A 97 -2.38 -1.86 -7.65
C LEU A 97 -1.05 -1.37 -8.25
N GLU A 98 0.09 -1.67 -7.63
CA GLU A 98 1.43 -1.37 -8.16
C GLU A 98 1.67 -2.02 -9.54
N LYS A 99 0.95 -3.11 -9.87
CA LYS A 99 1.05 -3.78 -11.19
C LYS A 99 0.16 -3.14 -12.24
N GLU A 100 -0.85 -2.37 -11.82
CA GLU A 100 -1.79 -1.70 -12.71
C GLU A 100 -1.15 -0.42 -13.29
N GLU A 101 -0.49 -0.56 -14.44
CA GLU A 101 0.29 0.51 -15.08
C GLU A 101 -0.52 1.78 -15.40
N LEU A 102 -1.85 1.66 -15.57
CA LEU A 102 -2.72 2.78 -15.92
C LEU A 102 -3.60 3.25 -14.75
N PHE A 103 -3.36 2.73 -13.54
CA PHE A 103 -4.19 3.00 -12.36
C PHE A 103 -4.40 4.50 -12.11
N LEU A 104 -3.32 5.28 -12.17
CA LEU A 104 -3.37 6.72 -11.91
C LEU A 104 -4.18 7.52 -12.94
N LEU A 105 -4.51 6.94 -14.10
CA LEU A 105 -5.38 7.56 -15.11
C LEU A 105 -6.87 7.25 -14.92
N CYS A 106 -7.25 6.44 -13.91
CA CYS A 106 -8.65 6.14 -13.58
C CYS A 106 -9.38 7.39 -13.08
N SER A 107 -10.63 7.57 -13.49
CA SER A 107 -11.42 8.77 -13.14
C SER A 107 -12.89 8.49 -12.90
N THR A 108 -13.36 7.25 -13.09
CA THR A 108 -14.77 6.90 -12.99
C THR A 108 -14.98 5.73 -12.02
N ASP A 109 -16.13 5.70 -11.35
CA ASP A 109 -16.46 4.62 -10.43
C ASP A 109 -16.49 3.26 -11.12
N SER A 110 -16.89 3.20 -12.39
CA SER A 110 -16.87 1.96 -13.17
C SER A 110 -15.46 1.39 -13.35
N GLU A 111 -14.45 2.24 -13.55
CA GLU A 111 -13.05 1.81 -13.66
C GLU A 111 -12.55 1.27 -12.33
N PHE A 112 -12.79 2.00 -11.24
CA PHE A 112 -12.40 1.56 -9.90
C PHE A 112 -13.12 0.27 -9.47
N ARG A 113 -14.39 0.08 -9.87
CA ARG A 113 -15.11 -1.18 -9.65
C ARG A 113 -14.54 -2.33 -10.47
N SER A 114 -14.14 -2.10 -11.72
CA SER A 114 -13.47 -3.15 -12.51
C SER A 114 -12.19 -3.62 -11.80
N ILE A 115 -11.36 -2.68 -11.37
CA ILE A 115 -10.12 -2.96 -10.64
C ILE A 115 -10.41 -3.65 -9.30
N SER A 116 -11.46 -3.25 -8.58
CA SER A 116 -11.83 -3.89 -7.32
C SER A 116 -12.27 -5.34 -7.50
N TYR A 117 -12.99 -5.65 -8.58
CA TYR A 117 -13.35 -7.04 -8.90
C TYR A 117 -12.15 -7.89 -9.26
N GLU A 118 -11.22 -7.37 -10.05
CA GLU A 118 -9.98 -8.06 -10.40
C GLU A 118 -9.09 -8.29 -9.16
N CYS A 119 -8.97 -7.27 -8.31
CA CYS A 119 -8.27 -7.34 -7.03
C CYS A 119 -8.90 -8.40 -6.12
N TYR A 120 -10.23 -8.40 -5.99
CA TYR A 120 -10.96 -9.42 -5.24
C TYR A 120 -10.71 -10.82 -5.80
N ALA A 121 -10.79 -11.00 -7.12
CA ALA A 121 -10.54 -12.28 -7.77
C ALA A 121 -9.11 -12.79 -7.50
N HIS A 122 -8.13 -11.90 -7.44
CA HIS A 122 -6.75 -12.19 -7.09
C HIS A 122 -6.58 -12.60 -5.61
N LEU A 123 -7.28 -11.92 -4.71
CA LEU A 123 -7.09 -12.05 -3.26
C LEU A 123 -7.99 -13.10 -2.60
N LYS A 124 -9.17 -13.42 -3.17
CA LYS A 124 -10.21 -14.26 -2.54
C LYS A 124 -9.74 -15.65 -2.10
N LYS A 125 -8.77 -16.26 -2.82
CA LYS A 125 -8.23 -17.58 -2.44
C LYS A 125 -7.41 -17.51 -1.16
N LYS A 126 -6.68 -16.41 -0.97
CA LYS A 126 -5.81 -16.18 0.20
C LYS A 126 -6.56 -15.54 1.36
N TYR A 127 -7.58 -14.75 1.05
CA TYR A 127 -8.38 -13.99 2.02
C TYR A 127 -9.89 -14.21 1.76
N PRO A 128 -10.45 -15.37 2.13
CA PRO A 128 -11.86 -15.70 1.87
C PRO A 128 -12.85 -14.73 2.54
N PHE A 129 -12.46 -14.13 3.67
CA PHE A 129 -13.25 -13.15 4.42
C PHE A 129 -13.53 -11.85 3.63
N LEU A 130 -12.89 -11.63 2.48
CA LEU A 130 -13.20 -10.50 1.60
C LEU A 130 -14.50 -10.66 0.79
N ARG A 131 -15.16 -11.84 0.84
CA ARG A 131 -16.32 -12.16 -0.01
C ARG A 131 -17.43 -11.10 0.05
N ASP A 132 -17.72 -10.59 1.23
CA ASP A 132 -18.79 -9.61 1.45
C ASP A 132 -18.25 -8.20 1.70
N GLN A 133 -16.99 -7.96 1.33
CA GLN A 133 -16.25 -6.70 1.57
C GLN A 133 -15.91 -5.98 0.25
N THR A 134 -16.62 -6.28 -0.84
CA THR A 134 -16.32 -5.75 -2.18
C THR A 134 -16.52 -4.24 -2.28
N GLU A 135 -17.50 -3.69 -1.55
CA GLU A 135 -17.73 -2.24 -1.52
C GLU A 135 -16.58 -1.52 -0.80
N MET A 136 -16.17 -2.03 0.37
CA MET A 136 -15.02 -1.48 1.09
C MET A 136 -13.72 -1.59 0.30
N LEU A 137 -13.54 -2.68 -0.47
CA LEU A 137 -12.40 -2.82 -1.37
C LEU A 137 -12.42 -1.76 -2.47
N PHE A 138 -13.57 -1.48 -3.07
CA PHE A 138 -13.75 -0.40 -4.03
C PHE A 138 -13.43 0.97 -3.43
N LEU A 139 -13.99 1.29 -2.25
CA LEU A 139 -13.74 2.55 -1.55
C LEU A 139 -12.25 2.72 -1.21
N PHE A 140 -11.60 1.66 -0.72
CA PHE A 140 -10.17 1.67 -0.47
C PHE A 140 -9.36 1.98 -1.73
N ILE A 141 -9.64 1.31 -2.85
CA ILE A 141 -8.91 1.51 -4.10
C ILE A 141 -9.09 2.94 -4.62
N LYS A 142 -10.32 3.47 -4.59
CA LYS A 142 -10.61 4.84 -5.01
C LYS A 142 -9.93 5.88 -4.12
N ASN A 143 -10.01 5.72 -2.80
CA ASN A 143 -9.35 6.63 -1.86
C ASN A 143 -7.82 6.54 -1.95
N HIS A 144 -7.28 5.33 -2.20
CA HIS A 144 -5.84 5.13 -2.43
C HIS A 144 -5.36 5.89 -3.68
N HIS A 145 -6.12 5.83 -4.79
CA HIS A 145 -5.84 6.60 -6.00
C HIS A 145 -5.76 8.10 -5.73
N GLN A 146 -6.75 8.64 -5.01
CA GLN A 146 -6.78 10.08 -4.66
C GLN A 146 -5.61 10.48 -3.77
N ILE A 147 -5.24 9.66 -2.78
CA ILE A 147 -4.09 9.92 -1.91
C ILE A 147 -2.79 9.96 -2.72
N GLN A 148 -2.57 8.99 -3.61
CA GLN A 148 -1.40 8.99 -4.49
C GLN A 148 -1.37 10.24 -5.37
N GLY A 149 -2.51 10.63 -5.94
CA GLY A 149 -2.64 11.86 -6.73
C GLY A 149 -2.30 13.11 -5.92
N ARG A 150 -2.83 13.25 -4.70
CA ARG A 150 -2.59 14.43 -3.85
C ARG A 150 -1.13 14.53 -3.40
N ILE A 151 -0.55 13.42 -2.92
CA ILE A 151 0.85 13.38 -2.50
C ILE A 151 1.75 13.85 -3.64
N ALA A 152 1.52 13.37 -4.86
CA ALA A 152 2.30 13.80 -6.00
C ALA A 152 2.14 15.30 -6.33
N MET A 153 0.96 15.90 -6.14
CA MET A 153 0.80 17.36 -6.33
C MET A 153 1.57 18.19 -5.31
N GLU A 154 1.61 17.73 -4.05
CA GLU A 154 2.32 18.43 -2.97
C GLU A 154 3.83 18.42 -3.20
N HIS A 155 4.36 17.32 -3.74
CA HIS A 155 5.79 17.16 -4.00
C HIS A 155 6.22 17.75 -5.36
N ASN A 156 5.37 17.69 -6.39
CA ASN A 156 5.75 18.01 -7.78
C ASN A 156 5.08 19.29 -8.29
N LYS A 157 5.44 20.45 -7.70
CA LYS A 157 5.09 21.77 -8.25
C LYS A 157 5.97 22.11 -9.45
N ILE A 158 5.73 21.43 -10.55
CA ILE A 158 6.48 21.62 -11.78
C ILE A 158 5.79 22.66 -12.64
N PHE A 159 6.56 23.58 -13.22
CA PHE A 159 6.09 24.53 -14.22
C PHE A 159 6.84 24.27 -15.53
N ILE A 160 6.11 23.84 -16.56
CA ILE A 160 6.67 23.53 -17.88
C ILE A 160 6.29 24.65 -18.85
N THR A 161 5.00 24.80 -19.12
CA THR A 161 4.41 25.90 -19.90
C THR A 161 3.02 26.20 -19.35
N ALA A 162 2.50 27.40 -19.62
CA ALA A 162 1.15 27.78 -19.20
C ALA A 162 0.10 26.75 -19.66
N ASP A 163 0.17 26.33 -20.93
CA ASP A 163 -0.78 25.38 -21.53
C ASP A 163 -0.74 23.98 -20.89
N ILE A 164 0.46 23.45 -20.62
CA ILE A 164 0.62 22.13 -19.99
C ILE A 164 0.18 22.20 -18.53
N ASN A 165 0.55 23.25 -17.82
CA ASN A 165 0.17 23.46 -16.43
C ASN A 165 -1.35 23.60 -16.28
N GLU A 166 -2.00 24.40 -17.14
CA GLU A 166 -3.46 24.53 -17.15
C GLU A 166 -4.13 23.18 -17.45
N TRP A 167 -3.63 22.41 -18.43
CA TRP A 167 -4.16 21.08 -18.73
C TRP A 167 -4.07 20.13 -17.53
N VAL A 168 -2.93 20.12 -16.83
CA VAL A 168 -2.74 19.31 -15.60
C VAL A 168 -3.71 19.73 -14.50
N GLU A 169 -3.80 21.03 -14.21
CA GLU A 169 -4.66 21.57 -13.15
C GLU A 169 -6.16 21.35 -13.43
N MET A 170 -6.59 21.57 -14.68
CA MET A 170 -7.96 21.30 -15.11
C MET A 170 -8.29 19.82 -15.03
N THR A 171 -7.33 18.95 -15.37
CA THR A 171 -7.52 17.49 -15.31
C THR A 171 -7.69 17.03 -13.86
N TRP A 172 -6.86 17.53 -12.95
CA TRP A 172 -7.01 17.27 -11.52
C TRP A 172 -8.36 17.78 -11.00
N THR A 173 -8.66 19.06 -11.23
CA THR A 173 -9.87 19.70 -10.70
C THR A 173 -11.15 18.99 -11.17
N ARG A 174 -11.21 18.58 -12.44
CA ARG A 174 -12.42 17.98 -13.03
C ARG A 174 -12.53 16.47 -12.84
N TYR A 175 -11.41 15.75 -12.86
CA TYR A 175 -11.42 14.29 -12.93
C TYR A 175 -10.72 13.62 -11.75
N GLN A 176 -10.11 14.39 -10.84
CA GLN A 176 -9.26 13.90 -9.75
C GLN A 176 -8.12 12.99 -10.25
N VAL A 177 -7.65 13.26 -11.47
CA VAL A 177 -6.53 12.54 -12.09
C VAL A 177 -5.30 13.43 -12.06
N ASN A 178 -4.24 12.94 -11.42
CA ASN A 178 -2.95 13.62 -11.43
C ASN A 178 -2.06 13.04 -12.54
N LEU A 179 -1.96 13.79 -13.65
CA LEU A 179 -1.15 13.42 -14.81
C LEU A 179 0.36 13.46 -14.53
N VAL A 180 0.79 14.34 -13.62
CA VAL A 180 2.17 14.46 -13.17
C VAL A 180 2.56 13.23 -12.37
N ALA A 181 1.68 12.78 -11.46
CA ALA A 181 1.88 11.53 -10.72
C ALA A 181 2.02 10.33 -11.65
N PHE A 182 1.16 10.25 -12.67
CA PHE A 182 1.20 9.19 -13.66
C PHE A 182 2.51 9.21 -14.47
N ALA A 183 2.94 10.39 -14.95
CA ALA A 183 4.16 10.51 -15.73
C ALA A 183 5.40 10.12 -14.91
N PHE A 184 5.47 10.56 -13.65
CA PHE A 184 6.53 10.15 -12.73
C PHE A 184 6.55 8.64 -12.50
N ASP A 185 5.41 8.05 -12.14
CA ASP A 185 5.29 6.61 -11.91
C ASP A 185 5.67 5.78 -13.16
N TRP A 186 5.26 6.23 -14.35
CA TRP A 186 5.67 5.61 -15.60
C TRP A 186 7.18 5.66 -15.80
N VAL A 187 7.79 6.85 -15.64
CA VAL A 187 9.23 7.06 -15.81
C VAL A 187 10.03 6.23 -14.81
N TYR A 188 9.62 6.22 -13.54
CA TYR A 188 10.25 5.43 -12.49
C TYR A 188 10.26 3.94 -12.85
N ARG A 189 9.10 3.37 -13.20
CA ARG A 189 9.02 1.98 -13.65
C ARG A 189 9.80 1.73 -14.94
N PHE A 190 9.84 2.70 -15.85
CA PHE A 190 10.57 2.58 -17.10
C PHE A 190 12.08 2.55 -16.86
N HIS A 191 12.60 3.39 -15.98
CA HIS A 191 14.00 3.46 -15.56
C HIS A 191 14.46 2.18 -14.87
N ASP A 192 13.65 1.66 -13.94
CA ASP A 192 13.94 0.41 -13.20
C ASP A 192 13.88 -0.85 -14.07
N ASN A 193 13.38 -0.77 -15.31
CA ASN A 193 13.23 -1.92 -16.21
C ASN A 193 13.94 -1.71 -17.56
N PRO A 194 15.29 -1.76 -17.62
CA PRO A 194 16.07 -1.60 -18.84
C PRO A 194 15.71 -2.57 -19.97
N ASP A 195 15.15 -3.73 -19.66
CA ASP A 195 14.70 -4.72 -20.64
C ASP A 195 13.57 -4.18 -21.54
N ARG A 196 12.80 -3.20 -21.05
CA ARG A 196 11.74 -2.55 -21.82
C ARG A 196 12.27 -1.54 -22.84
N TRP A 197 13.51 -1.09 -22.72
CA TRP A 197 14.03 -0.08 -23.62
C TRP A 197 14.31 -0.68 -24.99
N HIS A 198 13.88 0.05 -26.02
CA HIS A 198 14.20 -0.31 -27.38
C HIS A 198 15.71 -0.22 -27.61
N VAL A 199 16.27 -1.16 -28.39
CA VAL A 199 17.73 -1.31 -28.60
C VAL A 199 18.39 0.00 -29.07
N LYS A 200 17.70 0.78 -29.90
CA LYS A 200 18.19 2.08 -30.40
C LYS A 200 18.40 3.14 -29.32
N HIS A 201 17.73 3.02 -28.17
CA HIS A 201 17.93 3.90 -27.03
C HIS A 201 18.87 3.31 -25.98
N LYS A 202 19.47 2.14 -26.20
CA LYS A 202 20.44 1.56 -25.26
C LYS A 202 21.85 2.01 -25.65
N ARG A 203 22.43 2.90 -24.84
CA ARG A 203 23.86 3.24 -24.86
C ARG A 203 24.60 2.36 -23.87
N LYS A 204 25.83 1.95 -24.17
CA LYS A 204 26.65 1.23 -23.18
C LYS A 204 26.98 2.19 -22.03
N SER A 205 26.66 1.78 -20.81
CA SER A 205 26.98 2.57 -19.61
C SER A 205 28.49 2.68 -19.44
N GLN A 206 28.96 3.84 -18.97
CA GLN A 206 30.35 4.02 -18.54
C GLN A 206 30.58 3.57 -17.08
N SER A 207 29.49 3.36 -16.35
CA SER A 207 29.46 2.95 -14.95
C SER A 207 29.30 1.44 -14.79
N ASP A 208 29.97 0.85 -13.79
CA ASP A 208 29.84 -0.57 -13.43
C ASP A 208 28.49 -0.91 -12.78
N PHE A 209 27.73 0.09 -12.29
CA PHE A 209 26.46 -0.11 -11.60
C PHE A 209 25.32 -0.58 -12.52
N ARG A 210 25.44 -0.34 -13.83
CA ARG A 210 24.38 -0.54 -14.81
C ARG A 210 25.00 -0.93 -16.15
N LYS A 211 24.41 -1.87 -16.88
CA LYS A 211 24.95 -2.30 -18.19
C LYS A 211 24.70 -1.30 -19.32
N TYR A 212 23.53 -0.65 -19.32
CA TYR A 212 23.09 0.25 -20.38
C TYR A 212 22.50 1.53 -19.83
N GLU A 213 22.76 2.64 -20.48
CA GLU A 213 22.07 3.91 -20.28
C GLU A 213 20.98 4.12 -21.33
N TYR A 214 19.91 4.83 -20.95
CA TYR A 214 18.85 5.19 -21.89
C TYR A 214 19.16 6.51 -22.58
N ASP A 215 19.31 6.47 -23.90
CA ASP A 215 19.61 7.62 -24.74
C ASP A 215 18.32 8.38 -25.10
N VAL A 216 18.10 9.49 -24.40
CA VAL A 216 16.98 10.42 -24.62
C VAL A 216 17.18 11.34 -25.83
N LYS A 217 18.39 11.44 -26.40
CA LYS A 217 18.68 12.30 -27.56
C LYS A 217 18.23 11.67 -28.89
N GLN A 218 17.67 10.46 -28.86
CA GLN A 218 17.08 9.80 -30.03
C GLN A 218 15.62 10.24 -30.24
N ASN A 219 15.34 10.87 -31.39
CA ASN A 219 14.11 11.64 -31.65
C ASN A 219 12.85 10.82 -31.99
N ASN A 220 12.67 9.60 -31.47
CA ASN A 220 11.44 8.86 -31.74
C ASN A 220 11.08 7.89 -30.60
N ASN A 221 9.80 7.88 -30.23
CA ASN A 221 9.22 6.89 -29.31
C ASN A 221 9.89 6.87 -27.93
N LEU A 222 10.20 8.05 -27.40
CA LEU A 222 10.76 8.17 -26.07
C LEU A 222 9.83 7.52 -25.04
N PHE A 223 10.40 6.84 -24.05
CA PHE A 223 9.66 6.17 -22.97
C PHE A 223 8.63 5.14 -23.46
N ASN A 224 8.81 4.62 -24.69
CA ASN A 224 7.84 3.77 -25.39
C ASN A 224 6.44 4.40 -25.51
N ILE A 225 6.36 5.73 -25.60
CA ILE A 225 5.10 6.48 -25.58
C ILE A 225 4.13 6.06 -26.69
N ASN A 226 4.61 5.58 -27.85
CA ASN A 226 3.73 5.12 -28.94
C ASN A 226 2.88 3.92 -28.52
N ASN A 227 3.46 2.98 -27.78
CA ASN A 227 2.73 1.81 -27.29
C ASN A 227 1.84 2.20 -26.11
N LEU A 228 2.42 2.93 -25.15
CA LEU A 228 1.68 3.41 -23.98
C LEU A 228 0.42 4.19 -24.36
N TYR A 229 0.55 5.18 -25.25
CA TYR A 229 -0.54 6.05 -25.65
C TYR A 229 -1.66 5.31 -26.41
N LYS A 230 -1.36 4.17 -27.04
CA LYS A 230 -2.38 3.28 -27.63
C LYS A 230 -3.20 2.57 -26.55
N ARG A 231 -2.56 2.16 -25.46
CA ARG A 231 -3.18 1.46 -24.31
C ARG A 231 -3.94 2.40 -23.38
N MET A 232 -3.53 3.66 -23.31
CA MET A 232 -4.21 4.68 -22.50
C MET A 232 -5.68 4.83 -22.92
N PRO A 233 -6.60 5.01 -21.95
CA PRO A 233 -8.01 5.20 -22.25
C PRO A 233 -8.19 6.49 -23.05
N LYS A 234 -9.10 6.49 -24.04
CA LYS A 234 -9.34 7.63 -24.91
C LYS A 234 -10.24 8.66 -24.22
N LYS A 235 -9.78 9.18 -23.08
CA LYS A 235 -10.47 10.22 -22.29
C LYS A 235 -10.21 11.61 -22.87
N ILE A 236 -11.09 12.55 -22.58
CA ILE A 236 -11.00 13.93 -23.10
C ILE A 236 -9.66 14.57 -22.75
N PHE A 237 -9.18 14.34 -21.52
CA PHE A 237 -7.88 14.85 -21.07
C PHE A 237 -6.66 14.09 -21.61
N ILE A 238 -6.83 12.99 -22.35
CA ILE A 238 -5.75 12.22 -22.96
C ILE A 238 -5.69 12.43 -24.48
N LYS A 239 -6.85 12.50 -25.15
CA LYS A 239 -6.93 12.61 -26.62
C LYS A 239 -6.14 13.81 -27.15
N GLY A 240 -5.29 13.59 -28.14
CA GLY A 240 -4.44 14.61 -28.74
C GLY A 240 -3.21 15.00 -27.91
N ARG A 241 -3.14 14.62 -26.62
CA ARG A 241 -2.12 15.09 -25.67
C ARG A 241 -0.85 14.22 -25.60
N LYS A 242 -0.51 13.51 -26.67
CA LYS A 242 0.60 12.54 -26.65
C LYS A 242 1.94 13.22 -26.38
N GLN A 243 2.18 14.36 -27.01
CA GLN A 243 3.45 15.08 -26.88
C GLN A 243 3.60 15.64 -25.46
N GLU A 244 2.53 16.12 -24.86
CA GLU A 244 2.52 16.66 -23.51
C GLU A 244 2.83 15.58 -22.46
N PHE A 245 2.36 14.34 -22.66
CA PHE A 245 2.81 13.21 -21.84
C PHE A 245 4.31 12.93 -22.00
N GLU A 246 4.84 12.97 -23.23
CA GLU A 246 6.27 12.78 -23.47
C GLU A 246 7.10 13.88 -22.81
N ILE A 247 6.65 15.15 -22.86
CA ILE A 247 7.28 16.27 -22.17
C ILE A 247 7.28 16.09 -20.65
N LEU A 248 6.15 15.68 -20.06
CA LEU A 248 6.09 15.37 -18.62
C LEU A 248 7.05 14.25 -18.23
N MET A 249 7.15 13.20 -19.06
CA MET A 249 8.06 12.08 -18.81
C MET A 249 9.53 12.49 -18.96
N MET A 250 9.85 13.31 -19.97
CA MET A 250 11.19 13.85 -20.16
C MET A 250 11.62 14.71 -18.97
N TYR A 251 10.71 15.54 -18.46
CA TYR A 251 10.98 16.35 -17.26
C TYR A 251 11.46 15.47 -16.11
N PHE A 252 10.69 14.42 -15.77
CA PHE A 252 11.05 13.52 -14.66
C PHE A 252 12.30 12.69 -14.93
N TRP A 253 12.52 12.28 -16.18
CA TRP A 253 13.73 11.57 -16.55
C TRP A 253 14.99 12.41 -16.24
N LEU A 254 14.99 13.67 -16.66
CA LEU A 254 16.13 14.56 -16.49
C LEU A 254 16.25 15.09 -15.05
N HIS A 255 15.15 15.42 -14.38
CA HIS A 255 15.24 16.10 -13.08
C HIS A 255 15.26 15.14 -11.88
N GLU A 256 14.73 13.92 -12.03
CA GLU A 256 14.59 12.98 -10.89
C GLU A 256 15.34 11.65 -11.10
N MET A 257 15.58 11.20 -12.35
CA MET A 257 16.17 9.87 -12.60
C MET A 257 17.67 9.90 -12.92
N GLU A 258 18.08 10.59 -14.00
CA GLU A 258 19.48 10.55 -14.49
C GLU A 258 20.21 11.88 -14.30
N GLY A 259 19.50 13.01 -14.21
CA GLY A 259 20.10 14.35 -14.22
C GLY A 259 19.99 15.03 -15.59
N ASP A 260 19.90 16.37 -15.59
CA ASP A 260 19.91 17.20 -16.80
C ASP A 260 21.34 17.52 -17.22
N GLU A 261 22.07 16.50 -17.67
CA GLU A 261 23.41 16.67 -18.21
C GLU A 261 23.38 17.65 -19.39
N GLU A 262 24.32 18.61 -19.39
CA GLU A 262 24.49 19.63 -20.46
C GLU A 262 23.30 20.59 -20.65
N SER A 263 22.36 20.68 -19.69
CA SER A 263 21.14 21.53 -19.81
C SER A 263 20.28 21.17 -21.04
N TYR A 264 20.19 19.88 -21.36
CA TYR A 264 19.45 19.34 -22.49
C TYR A 264 17.95 19.64 -22.44
N TRP A 265 17.37 19.83 -21.25
CA TRP A 265 15.95 20.16 -21.09
C TRP A 265 15.48 21.33 -21.98
N GLN A 266 16.27 22.41 -22.05
CA GLN A 266 15.91 23.58 -22.86
C GLN A 266 16.00 23.29 -24.36
N GLU A 267 16.99 22.51 -24.79
CA GLU A 267 17.11 22.06 -26.18
C GLU A 267 15.90 21.21 -26.58
N TYR A 268 15.55 20.24 -25.75
CA TYR A 268 14.40 19.37 -25.97
C TYR A 268 13.08 20.16 -26.07
N LEU A 269 12.82 21.09 -25.15
CA LEU A 269 11.62 21.92 -25.18
C LEU A 269 11.54 22.74 -26.48
N ASN A 270 12.64 23.36 -26.90
CA ASN A 270 12.68 24.13 -28.14
C ASN A 270 12.39 23.25 -29.36
N GLN A 271 12.93 22.03 -29.44
CA GLN A 271 12.65 21.13 -30.56
C GLN A 271 11.21 20.62 -30.58
N THR A 272 10.55 20.57 -29.42
CA THR A 272 9.25 19.93 -29.25
C THR A 272 8.07 20.91 -29.33
N LEU A 273 8.26 22.16 -28.92
CA LEU A 273 7.22 23.19 -28.85
C LEU A 273 7.19 24.14 -30.06
N ILE A 274 8.11 23.98 -31.01
CA ILE A 274 8.13 24.67 -32.31
C ILE A 274 7.34 23.86 -33.34
#